data_AF-A0A645FH85-F1
#
_entry.id   AF-A0A645FH85-F1
#
_cell.length_a   1.000
_cell.length_b   1.000
_cell.length_c   1.000
_cell.angle_alpha   90.00
_cell.angle_beta   90.00
_cell.angle_gamma   90.00
#
_symmetry.space_group_name_H-M   'P 1'
#
loop_
_entity.id
_entity.type
_entity.pdbx_description
1 polymer ?
#
loop_
_entity_poly.entity_id
_entity_poly.type
_entity_poly.pdbx_seq_one_letter_code
_entity_poly.pdbx_strand_id
1 'polypeptide(L)' 'MTLGHNNIYNFNSINANTEFYIENGNLIITFAQGEIAPKEYYNPEFKIPLSKFQGSINKEFLEI' A
#
# COMPACT_ATOMS: atom_id res chain seq x y z
N MET A 1 14.62 23.29 8.49
CA MET A 1 14.53 22.24 7.47
C MET A 1 13.06 21.92 7.28
N THR A 2 12.42 22.58 6.33
CA THR A 2 10.99 22.41 6.05
C THR A 2 10.87 21.14 5.21
N LEU A 3 10.44 20.03 5.81
CA LEU A 3 10.17 18.78 5.11
C LEU A 3 8.92 18.98 4.25
N GLY A 4 9.14 19.49 3.04
CA GLY A 4 8.10 19.71 2.05
C GLY A 4 7.42 18.39 1.69
N HIS A 5 6.11 18.48 1.48
CA HIS A 5 5.11 17.45 1.17
C HIS A 5 5.39 16.53 -0.05
N ASN A 6 6.63 16.39 -0.54
CA ASN A 6 6.95 15.81 -1.86
C ASN A 6 7.93 14.62 -1.82
N ASN A 7 7.92 13.78 -0.78
CA ASN A 7 8.86 12.66 -0.67
C ASN A 7 8.33 11.32 -1.21
N ILE A 8 7.31 11.35 -2.07
CA ILE A 8 6.96 10.19 -2.89
C ILE A 8 7.47 10.46 -4.31
N TYR A 9 8.35 9.59 -4.82
CA TYR A 9 9.04 9.72 -6.10
C TYR A 9 8.08 9.65 -7.29
N ASN A 10 7.31 10.72 -7.55
CA ASN A 10 6.34 10.80 -8.65
C ASN A 10 5.47 9.52 -8.78
N PHE A 11 5.14 8.89 -7.65
CA PHE A 11 4.32 7.69 -7.61
C PHE A 11 2.88 8.08 -7.95
N ASN A 12 2.34 7.49 -9.01
CA ASN A 12 0.99 7.80 -9.49
C ASN A 12 0.06 6.57 -9.51
N SER A 13 0.61 5.36 -9.54
CA SER A 13 -0.17 4.12 -9.61
C SER A 13 0.66 2.89 -9.22
N ILE A 14 -0.04 1.81 -8.87
CA ILE A 14 0.50 0.44 -8.79
C ILE A 14 0.35 -0.29 -10.13
N ASN A 15 0.98 -1.46 -10.25
CA ASN A 15 0.83 -2.38 -11.38
C ASN A 15 0.45 -3.79 -10.90
N ALA A 16 0.22 -4.72 -11.84
CA ALA A 16 -0.25 -6.08 -11.52
C ALA A 16 0.74 -6.94 -10.71
N ASN A 17 2.02 -6.55 -10.65
CA ASN A 17 3.07 -7.23 -9.90
C ASN A 17 3.41 -6.54 -8.57
N THR A 18 2.73 -5.46 -8.21
CA THR A 18 2.98 -4.78 -6.93
C THR A 18 2.65 -5.72 -5.78
N GLU A 19 3.58 -5.84 -4.84
CA GLU A 19 3.45 -6.74 -3.70
C GLU A 19 2.33 -6.27 -2.74
N PHE A 20 1.54 -7.24 -2.28
CA PHE A 20 0.46 -6.99 -1.34
C PHE A 20 0.24 -8.19 -0.42
N TYR A 21 -0.42 -7.93 0.70
CA TYR A 21 -0.94 -8.97 1.59
C TYR A 21 -2.23 -8.52 2.26
N ILE A 22 -2.96 -9.47 2.86
CA ILE A 22 -4.16 -9.20 3.64
C ILE A 22 -3.84 -9.34 5.11
N GLU A 23 -4.16 -8.33 5.91
CA GLU A 23 -3.96 -8.36 7.36
C GLU A 23 -5.08 -7.59 8.07
N ASN A 24 -5.69 -8.21 9.09
CA ASN A 24 -6.67 -7.57 9.97
C ASN A 24 -7.81 -6.87 9.19
N GLY A 25 -8.34 -7.50 8.14
CA GLY A 25 -9.41 -6.93 7.31
C GLY A 25 -8.97 -5.78 6.38
N ASN A 26 -7.67 -5.64 6.11
CA ASN A 26 -7.11 -4.63 5.19
C ASN A 26 -6.31 -5.29 4.08
N LEU A 27 -6.38 -4.71 2.88
CA LEU A 27 -5.38 -4.88 1.84
C LEU A 27 -4.20 -3.97 2.16
N ILE A 28 -3.02 -4.55 2.32
CA ILE A 28 -1.78 -3.82 2.54
C ILE A 28 -0.97 -3.88 1.26
N ILE A 29 -0.70 -2.73 0.66
CA ILE A 29 0.26 -2.58 -0.44
C ILE A 29 1.58 -2.15 0.17
N THR A 30 2.68 -2.82 -0.16
CA THR A 30 4.01 -2.55 0.39
C THR A 30 5.02 -2.29 -0.72
N PHE A 31 6.00 -1.45 -0.43
CA PHE A 31 7.07 -1.06 -1.35
C PHE A 31 8.43 -1.25 -0.68
N ALA A 32 9.42 -1.65 -1.46
CA ALA A 32 10.77 -1.79 -0.96
C ALA A 32 11.38 -0.43 -0.59
N GLN A 33 12.34 -0.45 0.35
CA GLN A 33 13.07 0.76 0.73
C GLN A 33 13.73 1.44 -0.48
N GLY A 34 13.45 2.73 -0.68
CA GLY A 34 13.98 3.49 -1.82
C GLY A 34 13.16 3.36 -3.10
N GLU A 35 12.10 2.54 -3.13
CA GLU A 35 11.31 2.31 -4.34
C GLU A 35 10.45 3.53 -4.70
N ILE A 36 9.64 3.99 -3.74
CA ILE A 36 8.74 5.13 -3.95
C ILE A 36 9.06 6.33 -3.05
N ALA A 37 10.01 6.20 -2.11
CA ALA A 37 10.37 7.24 -1.15
C ALA A 37 11.82 7.07 -0.69
N PRO A 38 12.46 8.11 -0.10
CA PRO A 38 13.80 8.00 0.47
C PRO A 38 13.93 6.86 1.48
N LYS A 39 15.14 6.33 1.62
CA LYS A 39 15.40 5.14 2.44
C LYS A 39 15.06 5.35 3.92
N GLU A 40 15.08 6.58 4.41
CA GLU A 40 14.67 6.92 5.77
C GLU A 40 13.20 6.59 6.09
N TYR A 41 12.37 6.36 5.07
CA TYR A 41 10.97 5.94 5.21
C TYR A 41 10.78 4.41 5.26
N TYR A 42 11.87 3.63 5.35
CA TYR A 42 11.84 2.16 5.38
C TYR A 42 11.04 1.58 4.21
N ASN A 43 10.10 0.68 4.46
CA ASN A 43 9.20 0.10 3.47
C ASN A 43 7.84 0.78 3.58
N PRO A 44 7.49 1.70 2.67
CA PRO A 44 6.19 2.36 2.70
C PRO A 44 5.04 1.37 2.57
N GLU A 45 4.02 1.53 3.40
CA GLU A 45 2.80 0.73 3.37
C GLU A 45 1.55 1.59 3.20
N PHE A 46 0.63 1.15 2.35
CA PHE A 46 -0.70 1.72 2.24
C PHE A 46 -1.73 0.71 2.71
N LYS A 47 -2.46 1.07 3.78
CA LYS A 47 -3.50 0.23 4.38
C LYS A 47 -4.86 0.63 3.82
N ILE A 48 -5.52 -0.29 3.13
CA ILE A 48 -6.80 -0.06 2.48
C ILE A 48 -7.84 -1.03 3.08
N PRO A 49 -8.86 -0.53 3.79
CA PRO A 49 -9.89 -1.40 4.36
C PRO A 49 -10.60 -2.21 3.28
N LEU A 50 -10.75 -3.53 3.50
CA LEU A 50 -11.43 -4.42 2.53
C LEU A 50 -12.90 -4.04 2.34
N SER A 51 -13.51 -3.39 3.34
CA SER A 51 -14.87 -2.82 3.24
C SER A 51 -15.05 -1.82 2.10
N LYS A 52 -13.97 -1.21 1.59
CA LYS A 52 -14.04 -0.28 0.45
C LYS A 52 -14.34 -0.96 -0.88
N PHE A 53 -14.18 -2.27 -0.98
CA PHE A 53 -14.27 -2.98 -2.25
C PHE A 53 -15.65 -3.62 -2.53
N GLN A 54 -16.69 -3.26 -1.77
CA GLN A 54 -18.13 -3.44 -2.04
C GLN A 54 -18.57 -4.65 -2.92
N GLY A 55 -17.99 -5.84 -2.73
CA GLY A 55 -18.37 -7.06 -3.44
C GLY A 55 -17.44 -7.54 -4.57
N SER A 56 -16.35 -6.83 -4.84
CA SER A 56 -15.30 -7.24 -5.79
C SER A 56 -14.17 -8.06 -5.14
N ILE A 57 -14.30 -8.39 -3.85
CA ILE A 57 -13.34 -9.24 -3.14
C ILE A 57 -13.88 -10.67 -3.08
N ASN A 58 -13.01 -11.65 -3.37
CA ASN A 58 -13.33 -13.05 -3.08
C ASN A 58 -13.55 -13.20 -1.56
N LYS A 59 -14.74 -13.67 -1.19
CA LYS A 59 -15.23 -13.73 0.20
C LYS A 59 -14.30 -14.52 1.13
N GLU A 60 -13.51 -15.46 0.60
CA GLU A 60 -12.51 -16.22 1.37
C GLU A 60 -11.48 -15.31 2.06
N PHE A 61 -11.22 -14.10 1.55
CA PHE A 61 -10.32 -13.11 2.16
C PHE A 61 -11.00 -12.22 3.21
N LEU A 62 -12.31 -12.33 3.40
CA LEU A 62 -13.08 -11.56 4.39
C LEU A 62 -13.33 -12.34 5.70
N GLU A 63 -13.03 -13.65 5.71
CA GLU A 63 -13.37 -14.57 6.81
C GLU A 63 -12.17 -14.90 7.73
N ILE A 64 -11.04 -14.20 7.56
CA ILE A 64 -9.80 -14.33 8.35
C ILE A 64 -9.70 -13.31 9.49
#